data_AF-A0A167IAB6-F1
#
_entry.id   AF-A0A167IAB6-F1
#
_cell.length_a   1.000
_cell.length_b   1.000
_cell.length_c   1.000
_cell.angle_alpha   90.00
_cell.angle_beta   90.00
_cell.angle_gamma   90.00
#
_symmetry.space_group_name_H-M   'P 1'
#
loop_
_entity.id
_entity.type
_entity.pdbx_description
1 polymer ?
#
loop_
_entity_poly.entity_id
_entity_poly.type
_entity_poly.pdbx_seq_one_letter_code
_entity_poly.pdbx_strand_id
1 'polypeptide(L)'
;MLSFIASLTSLLAATAAIALPVGEARAEVAPRAGPSGYVVYPPGGTTFDSYGGAESSGGESYIHVQYEGVYQNSPYTATIGVDIFLEDPTGVQPDQYLAYNFGTPTIGLIDGYFSPPAGACGDYRLVFEEHQNLGNYGDIIKFRAAAPSITLLCLPIQ
;
A
#
# COMPACT_ATOMS: atom_id res chain seq x y z
N MET A 1 55.49 64.00 -29.97
CA MET A 1 56.49 62.99 -29.56
C MET A 1 55.71 61.86 -28.91
N LEU A 2 55.66 60.68 -29.55
CA LEU A 2 56.26 59.42 -29.02
C LEU A 2 55.73 59.07 -27.61
N SER A 3 55.17 57.90 -27.30
CA SER A 3 55.30 56.58 -27.92
C SER A 3 54.25 55.63 -27.31
N PHE A 4 54.05 54.51 -27.99
CA PHE A 4 53.27 53.31 -27.67
C PHE A 4 53.67 52.61 -26.35
N ILE A 5 52.79 51.71 -25.85
CA ILE A 5 53.00 50.25 -25.56
C ILE A 5 51.88 49.76 -24.59
N ALA A 6 50.87 49.04 -25.10
CA ALA A 6 50.62 47.58 -24.98
C ALA A 6 50.20 47.10 -23.57
N SER A 7 48.92 46.78 -23.35
CA SER A 7 48.29 45.45 -23.48
C SER A 7 48.53 44.52 -22.28
N LEU A 8 47.47 44.24 -21.50
CA LEU A 8 47.23 42.89 -20.98
C LEU A 8 45.73 42.66 -20.71
N THR A 9 45.13 41.86 -21.59
CA THR A 9 43.80 41.27 -21.49
C THR A 9 43.86 40.01 -20.64
N SER A 10 43.00 39.89 -19.63
CA SER A 10 42.66 38.60 -19.00
C SER A 10 41.14 38.45 -18.98
N LEU A 11 40.64 37.73 -19.99
CA LEU A 11 39.26 37.31 -20.14
C LEU A 11 39.03 36.11 -19.21
N LEU A 12 38.32 36.31 -18.09
CA LEU A 12 37.91 35.20 -17.21
C LEU A 12 36.58 34.64 -17.74
N ALA A 13 36.66 33.55 -18.50
CA ALA A 13 35.50 32.75 -18.87
C ALA A 13 35.07 31.91 -17.67
N ALA A 14 34.02 32.34 -16.96
CA ALA A 14 33.34 31.50 -15.98
C ALA A 14 32.26 30.69 -16.71
N THR A 15 32.58 29.43 -17.02
CA THR A 15 31.62 28.41 -17.44
C THR A 15 30.68 28.12 -16.27
N ALA A 16 29.44 28.62 -16.36
CA ALA A 16 28.36 28.20 -15.48
C ALA A 16 27.98 26.75 -15.84
N ALA A 17 28.53 25.79 -15.10
CA ALA A 17 28.08 24.40 -15.16
C ALA A 17 26.63 24.34 -14.64
N ILE A 18 25.72 23.93 -15.51
CA ILE A 18 24.34 23.59 -15.17
C ILE A 18 24.40 22.33 -14.30
N ALA A 19 24.29 22.52 -12.98
CA ALA A 19 24.09 21.42 -12.06
C ALA A 19 22.64 20.93 -12.20
N LEU A 20 22.45 19.84 -12.94
CA LEU A 20 21.23 19.05 -12.86
C LEU A 20 21.15 18.45 -11.44
N PRO A 21 20.06 18.62 -10.68
CA PRO A 21 19.86 17.84 -9.47
C PRO A 21 19.60 16.38 -9.90
N VAL A 22 20.67 15.60 -9.92
CA VAL A 22 20.62 14.14 -9.87
C VAL A 22 20.23 13.77 -8.46
N GLY A 23 19.05 13.19 -8.32
CA GLY A 23 18.57 12.66 -7.06
C GLY A 23 17.09 12.95 -6.90
N GLU A 24 16.25 12.14 -7.56
CA GLU A 24 15.01 11.74 -6.90
C GLU A 24 15.42 11.32 -5.49
N ALA A 25 15.01 12.11 -4.50
CA ALA A 25 15.01 11.66 -3.14
C ALA A 25 14.14 10.40 -3.14
N ARG A 26 14.76 9.23 -3.23
CA ARG A 26 14.14 7.99 -2.80
C ARG A 26 13.69 8.30 -1.39
N ALA A 27 12.39 8.48 -1.20
CA ALA A 27 11.80 8.56 0.12
C ALA A 27 12.40 7.39 0.90
N GLU A 28 13.19 7.70 1.91
CA GLU A 28 13.74 6.71 2.82
C GLU A 28 12.53 5.96 3.37
N VAL A 29 12.35 4.72 2.93
CA VAL A 29 11.25 3.88 3.41
C VAL A 29 11.55 3.69 4.90
N ALA A 30 10.78 4.39 5.74
CA ALA A 30 10.97 4.34 7.17
C ALA A 30 11.07 2.87 7.61
N PRO A 31 12.12 2.49 8.35
CA PRO A 31 12.28 1.11 8.77
C PRO A 31 11.06 0.69 9.59
N ARG A 32 10.46 -0.42 9.19
CA ARG A 32 9.27 -0.96 9.85
C ARG A 32 9.60 -1.34 11.30
N ALA A 33 8.75 -0.92 12.22
CA ALA A 33 8.97 -1.05 13.66
C ALA A 33 8.83 -2.49 14.23
N GLY A 34 8.38 -3.47 13.45
CA GLY A 34 8.17 -4.85 13.90
C GLY A 34 8.07 -5.88 12.77
N PRO A 35 8.08 -7.20 13.09
CA PRO A 35 7.88 -8.28 12.14
C PRO A 35 6.51 -8.17 11.42
N SER A 36 6.32 -8.93 10.33
CA SER A 36 5.07 -8.91 9.56
C SER A 36 4.37 -10.22 9.43
N GLY A 37 3.04 -10.13 9.49
CA GLY A 37 2.21 -11.14 8.88
C GLY A 37 2.30 -11.06 7.35
N TYR A 38 1.64 -11.97 6.66
CA TYR A 38 1.66 -11.98 5.21
C TYR A 38 0.32 -12.41 4.64
N VAL A 39 0.04 -11.94 3.43
CA VAL A 39 -1.15 -12.35 2.69
C VAL A 39 -0.90 -13.75 2.15
N VAL A 40 -1.75 -14.69 2.55
CA VAL A 40 -1.81 -16.05 2.01
C VAL A 40 -2.65 -16.05 0.73
N TYR A 41 -3.75 -15.29 0.74
CA TYR A 41 -4.64 -15.09 -0.41
C TYR A 41 -5.32 -13.71 -0.32
N PRO A 42 -5.57 -13.01 -1.44
CA PRO A 42 -5.19 -13.36 -2.81
C PRO A 42 -3.72 -13.07 -3.13
N PRO A 43 -3.08 -13.85 -4.04
CA PRO A 43 -1.85 -13.41 -4.68
C PRO A 43 -2.10 -12.18 -5.56
N GLY A 44 -1.05 -11.40 -5.84
CA GLY A 44 -1.15 -10.27 -6.76
C GLY A 44 -1.61 -10.70 -8.17
N GLY A 45 -2.44 -9.86 -8.79
CA GLY A 45 -3.07 -10.12 -10.08
C GLY A 45 -4.33 -10.99 -10.02
N THR A 46 -4.86 -11.25 -8.82
CA THR A 46 -6.10 -12.02 -8.68
C THR A 46 -7.30 -11.24 -9.19
N THR A 47 -8.15 -11.91 -9.96
CA THR A 47 -9.42 -11.39 -10.44
C THR A 47 -10.57 -11.99 -9.63
N PHE A 48 -11.48 -11.15 -9.15
CA PHE A 48 -12.74 -11.56 -8.53
C PHE A 48 -13.89 -11.23 -9.47
N ASP A 49 -14.63 -12.26 -9.84
CA ASP A 49 -15.82 -12.11 -10.69
C ASP A 49 -17.01 -11.70 -9.85
N SER A 50 -17.63 -10.57 -10.20
CA SER A 50 -18.93 -10.18 -9.69
C SER A 50 -20.04 -10.88 -10.49
N TYR A 51 -20.36 -12.13 -10.16
CA TYR A 51 -21.52 -12.82 -10.75
C TYR A 51 -22.81 -12.29 -10.11
N GLY A 52 -23.57 -11.47 -10.86
CA GLY A 52 -25.00 -11.27 -10.61
C GLY A 52 -25.47 -9.93 -10.03
N GLY A 53 -24.68 -8.86 -10.07
CA GLY A 53 -25.26 -7.51 -10.03
C GLY A 53 -24.65 -6.54 -9.03
N ALA A 54 -23.99 -5.52 -9.59
CA ALA A 54 -24.13 -4.18 -9.05
C ALA A 54 -25.61 -3.79 -9.18
N GLU A 55 -26.25 -3.56 -8.03
CA GLU A 55 -27.64 -3.09 -7.83
C GLU A 55 -28.76 -4.15 -7.75
N SER A 56 -29.28 -4.30 -6.53
CA SER A 56 -30.61 -4.82 -6.16
C SER A 56 -31.05 -6.25 -6.56
N SER A 57 -30.26 -7.02 -7.32
CA SER A 57 -30.77 -8.26 -7.96
C SER A 57 -30.01 -9.57 -7.68
N GLY A 58 -29.15 -9.64 -6.66
CA GLY A 58 -28.79 -10.95 -6.06
C GLY A 58 -27.60 -11.69 -6.68
N GLY A 59 -26.53 -10.98 -7.04
CA GLY A 59 -25.23 -11.57 -7.28
C GLY A 59 -24.40 -11.56 -6.02
N GLU A 60 -24.02 -12.73 -5.54
CA GLU A 60 -23.10 -12.85 -4.42
C GLU A 60 -21.70 -13.06 -4.97
N SER A 61 -20.85 -12.06 -4.80
CA SER A 61 -19.45 -12.18 -5.14
C SER A 61 -18.65 -11.78 -3.93
N TYR A 62 -17.65 -12.59 -3.63
CA TYR A 62 -16.92 -12.50 -2.39
C TYR A 62 -15.45 -12.32 -2.70
N ILE A 63 -14.87 -11.28 -2.12
CA ILE A 63 -13.45 -11.10 -1.98
C ILE A 63 -13.02 -12.02 -0.84
N HIS A 64 -12.52 -13.20 -1.19
CA HIS A 64 -11.89 -14.10 -0.24
C HIS A 64 -10.51 -13.55 0.12
N VAL A 65 -10.20 -13.50 1.41
CA VAL A 65 -8.91 -13.04 1.92
C VAL A 65 -8.43 -13.99 2.99
N GLN A 66 -7.11 -14.22 2.98
CA GLN A 66 -6.42 -14.98 3.98
C GLN A 66 -5.13 -14.26 4.37
N TYR A 67 -4.96 -13.99 5.65
CA TYR A 67 -3.81 -13.29 6.19
C TYR A 67 -3.24 -14.07 7.38
N GLU A 68 -1.97 -14.44 7.31
CA GLU A 68 -1.28 -15.09 8.42
C GLU A 68 -0.65 -14.01 9.31
N GLY A 69 -1.14 -13.87 10.54
CA GLY A 69 -0.62 -12.92 11.51
C GLY A 69 0.69 -13.36 12.18
N VAL A 70 1.32 -12.44 12.90
CA VAL A 70 2.48 -12.71 13.74
C VAL A 70 2.04 -13.01 15.17
N TYR A 71 2.66 -14.01 15.77
CA TYR A 71 2.64 -14.23 17.20
C TYR A 71 4.03 -14.64 17.70
N GLN A 72 4.64 -13.81 18.52
CA GLN A 72 5.94 -14.03 19.14
C GLN A 72 5.84 -13.72 20.64
N ASN A 73 6.40 -14.59 21.47
CA ASN A 73 6.35 -14.43 22.93
C ASN A 73 7.54 -13.63 23.51
N SER A 74 8.64 -13.47 22.76
CA SER A 74 9.87 -12.80 23.24
C SER A 74 10.70 -12.23 22.09
N PRO A 75 10.77 -10.88 21.92
CA PRO A 75 9.90 -9.90 22.56
C PRO A 75 8.43 -10.18 22.20
N TYR A 76 7.50 -9.83 23.10
CA TYR A 76 6.09 -10.06 22.82
C TYR A 76 5.65 -9.20 21.63
N THR A 77 5.12 -9.86 20.59
CA THR A 77 4.57 -9.20 19.41
C THR A 77 3.42 -10.04 18.88
N ALA A 78 2.23 -9.46 18.79
CA ALA A 78 1.06 -10.15 18.29
C ALA A 78 0.26 -9.25 17.33
N THR A 79 -0.15 -9.79 16.19
CA THR A 79 -1.20 -9.20 15.37
C THR A 79 -2.49 -9.22 16.18
N ILE A 80 -3.06 -8.04 16.41
CA ILE A 80 -4.30 -7.87 17.17
C ILE A 80 -5.50 -7.53 16.28
N GLY A 81 -5.25 -7.27 15.00
CA GLY A 81 -6.26 -7.07 13.96
C GLY A 81 -5.64 -6.58 12.67
N VAL A 82 -6.42 -6.64 11.60
CA VAL A 82 -6.04 -6.13 10.27
C VAL A 82 -7.20 -5.31 9.71
N ASP A 83 -6.94 -4.07 9.33
CA ASP A 83 -7.86 -3.29 8.51
C ASP A 83 -7.69 -3.74 7.05
N ILE A 84 -8.81 -4.00 6.37
CA ILE A 84 -8.80 -4.47 4.97
C ILE A 84 -9.63 -3.50 4.14
N PHE A 85 -9.03 -2.95 3.10
CA PHE A 85 -9.69 -1.98 2.24
C PHE A 85 -9.17 -2.01 0.80
N LEU A 86 -9.96 -1.46 -0.13
CA LEU A 86 -9.61 -1.25 -1.51
C LEU A 86 -9.03 0.16 -1.68
N GLU A 87 -7.76 0.26 -2.10
CA GLU A 87 -7.11 1.50 -2.50
C GLU A 87 -7.14 1.61 -4.03
N ASP A 88 -7.68 2.71 -4.55
CA ASP A 88 -7.59 3.04 -5.97
C ASP A 88 -6.16 3.50 -6.31
N PRO A 89 -5.42 2.76 -7.17
CA PRO A 89 -4.04 3.10 -7.51
C PRO A 89 -3.91 4.44 -8.26
N THR A 90 -5.00 4.96 -8.83
CA THR A 90 -5.05 6.27 -9.50
C THR A 90 -5.34 7.42 -8.55
N GLY A 91 -5.83 7.13 -7.33
CA GLY A 91 -6.21 8.12 -6.33
C GLY A 91 -7.46 8.93 -6.70
N VAL A 92 -8.27 8.48 -7.65
CA VAL A 92 -9.50 9.15 -8.07
C VAL A 92 -10.65 8.82 -7.12
N GLN A 93 -10.74 7.57 -6.69
CA GLN A 93 -11.73 7.09 -5.72
C GLN A 93 -11.15 7.09 -4.29
N PRO A 94 -11.97 7.35 -3.27
CA PRO A 94 -11.55 7.19 -1.88
C PRO A 94 -11.34 5.71 -1.54
N ASP A 95 -10.56 5.45 -0.49
CA ASP A 95 -10.37 4.11 0.06
C ASP A 95 -11.71 3.51 0.51
N GLN A 96 -11.95 2.25 0.16
CA GLN A 96 -13.21 1.56 0.44
C GLN A 96 -12.96 0.39 1.40
N TYR A 97 -13.36 0.56 2.65
CA TYR A 97 -13.12 -0.43 3.70
C TYR A 97 -14.04 -1.64 3.58
N LEU A 98 -13.44 -2.83 3.62
CA LEU A 98 -14.13 -4.12 3.73
C LEU A 98 -14.30 -4.51 5.22
N ALA A 99 -13.28 -4.24 6.03
CA ALA A 99 -13.31 -4.52 7.46
C ALA A 99 -12.34 -3.62 8.25
N TYR A 100 -12.68 -3.41 9.53
CA TYR A 100 -11.84 -2.76 10.52
C TYR A 100 -11.52 -3.73 11.65
N ASN A 101 -10.27 -3.79 12.09
CA ASN A 101 -9.76 -4.68 13.12
C ASN A 101 -10.19 -6.14 12.90
N PHE A 102 -10.09 -6.63 11.66
CA PHE A 102 -10.48 -7.98 11.30
C PHE A 102 -9.49 -9.02 11.84
N GLY A 103 -10.02 -10.08 12.44
CA GLY A 103 -9.21 -11.11 13.13
C GLY A 103 -8.70 -10.65 14.50
N THR A 104 -8.46 -11.60 15.43
CA THR A 104 -8.01 -11.34 16.82
C THR A 104 -7.20 -12.55 17.37
N PRO A 105 -6.54 -12.48 18.55
CA PRO A 105 -5.09 -12.60 18.67
C PRO A 105 -4.69 -13.88 19.40
N THR A 106 -4.75 -15.04 18.78
CA THR A 106 -4.17 -16.25 19.42
C THR A 106 -3.71 -17.31 18.45
N ILE A 107 -2.98 -16.88 17.41
CA ILE A 107 -2.40 -17.73 16.37
C ILE A 107 -3.50 -18.18 15.39
N GLY A 108 -3.33 -17.84 14.12
CA GLY A 108 -4.22 -18.35 13.09
C GLY A 108 -4.25 -17.49 11.84
N LEU A 109 -4.47 -18.21 10.75
CA LEU A 109 -4.96 -17.69 9.49
C LEU A 109 -6.23 -16.88 9.74
N ILE A 110 -6.17 -15.58 9.49
CA ILE A 110 -7.34 -14.70 9.43
C ILE A 110 -7.98 -14.93 8.06
N ASP A 111 -9.11 -15.61 8.03
CA ASP A 111 -9.83 -16.01 6.81
C ASP A 111 -11.21 -15.33 6.78
N GLY A 112 -11.55 -14.67 5.67
CA GLY A 112 -12.81 -13.97 5.50
C GLY A 112 -13.26 -13.84 4.06
N TYR A 113 -14.57 -13.64 3.91
CA TYR A 113 -15.24 -13.41 2.64
C TYR A 113 -16.01 -12.09 2.74
N PHE A 114 -15.70 -11.16 1.84
CA PHE A 114 -16.28 -9.81 1.88
C PHE A 114 -17.03 -9.52 0.58
N SER A 115 -18.25 -9.00 0.70
CA SER A 115 -18.93 -8.45 -0.47
C SER A 115 -18.21 -7.18 -0.94
N PRO A 116 -17.88 -7.04 -2.23
CA PRO A 116 -17.39 -5.79 -2.79
C PRO A 116 -18.33 -4.63 -2.45
N PRO A 117 -17.80 -3.43 -2.12
CA PRO A 117 -18.63 -2.24 -2.00
C PRO A 117 -19.40 -1.97 -3.30
N ALA A 118 -20.59 -1.37 -3.18
CA ALA A 118 -21.42 -1.07 -4.34
C ALA A 118 -20.67 -0.15 -5.34
N GLY A 119 -20.58 -0.59 -6.59
CA GLY A 119 -19.88 0.15 -7.65
C GLY A 119 -18.36 -0.02 -7.68
N ALA A 120 -17.79 -0.85 -6.80
CA ALA A 120 -16.35 -1.16 -6.80
C ALA A 120 -15.98 -2.08 -7.98
N CYS A 121 -15.79 -1.47 -9.15
CA CYS A 121 -15.39 -2.14 -10.38
C CYS A 121 -14.02 -1.64 -10.83
N GLY A 122 -13.18 -2.54 -11.36
CA GLY A 122 -11.85 -2.20 -11.90
C GLY A 122 -10.69 -2.68 -11.04
N ASP A 123 -9.54 -2.05 -11.22
CA ASP A 123 -8.28 -2.45 -10.58
C ASP A 123 -8.07 -1.72 -9.25
N TYR A 124 -7.76 -2.48 -8.21
CA TYR A 124 -7.51 -1.97 -6.86
C TYR A 124 -6.23 -2.58 -6.29
N ARG A 125 -5.70 -1.92 -5.27
CA ARG A 125 -4.81 -2.56 -4.29
C ARG A 125 -5.66 -3.00 -3.11
N LEU A 126 -5.67 -4.29 -2.82
CA LEU A 126 -6.30 -4.80 -1.61
C LEU A 126 -5.33 -4.63 -0.45
N VAL A 127 -5.50 -3.57 0.32
CA VAL A 127 -4.57 -3.17 1.38
C VAL A 127 -4.90 -3.91 2.67
N PHE A 128 -3.86 -4.45 3.30
CA PHE A 128 -3.88 -5.03 4.63
C PHE A 128 -3.06 -4.11 5.54
N GLU A 129 -3.72 -3.31 6.36
CA GLU A 129 -3.09 -2.52 7.42
C GLU A 129 -3.12 -3.32 8.72
N GLU A 130 -1.95 -3.78 9.14
CA GLU A 130 -1.82 -4.66 10.30
C GLU A 130 -1.66 -3.83 11.58
N HIS A 131 -2.42 -4.19 12.61
CA HIS A 131 -2.30 -3.66 13.96
C HIS A 131 -1.54 -4.66 14.81
N GLN A 132 -0.43 -4.23 15.41
CA GLN A 132 0.40 -5.08 16.27
C GLN A 132 0.54 -4.50 17.66
N ASN A 133 0.44 -5.38 18.65
CA ASN A 133 0.83 -5.06 20.03
C ASN A 133 2.30 -5.42 20.24
N LEU A 134 3.15 -4.41 20.49
CA LEU A 134 4.57 -4.54 20.78
C LEU A 134 4.81 -4.52 22.29
N GLY A 135 4.72 -5.69 22.94
CA GLY A 135 4.96 -5.83 24.38
C GLY A 135 3.70 -5.94 25.24
N ASN A 136 3.92 -6.19 26.53
CA ASN A 136 2.82 -6.41 27.48
C ASN A 136 2.12 -5.11 27.93
N TYR A 137 2.60 -3.95 27.49
CA TYR A 137 2.13 -2.64 27.95
C TYR A 137 1.20 -1.91 26.95
N GLY A 138 0.87 -2.55 25.82
CA GLY A 138 -0.17 -2.05 24.91
C GLY A 138 0.31 -1.03 23.88
N ASP A 139 1.60 -1.01 23.54
CA ASP A 139 2.10 -0.19 22.44
C ASP A 139 1.56 -0.76 21.12
N ILE A 140 0.53 -0.11 20.57
CA ILE A 140 -0.08 -0.51 19.30
C ILE A 140 0.57 0.25 18.16
N ILE A 141 1.21 -0.47 17.25
CA ILE A 141 1.64 0.08 15.97
C ILE A 141 0.66 -0.33 14.88
N LYS A 142 0.54 0.54 13.87
CA LYS A 142 -0.22 0.29 12.64
C LYS A 142 0.67 0.56 11.44
N PHE A 143 0.63 -0.32 10.45
CA PHE A 143 1.36 -0.11 9.21
C PHE A 143 0.77 -0.97 8.09
N ARG A 144 1.00 -0.54 6.85
CA ARG A 144 0.67 -1.33 5.65
C ARG A 144 1.54 -2.59 5.58
N ALA A 145 0.93 -3.75 5.79
CA ALA A 145 1.61 -5.04 5.73
C ALA A 145 1.72 -5.57 4.30
N ALA A 146 0.66 -5.41 3.51
CA ALA A 146 0.59 -5.87 2.14
C ALA A 146 -0.43 -5.06 1.33
N ALA A 147 -0.29 -5.10 0.00
CA ALA A 147 -1.21 -4.47 -0.93
C ALA A 147 -1.20 -5.19 -2.30
N PRO A 148 -1.58 -6.48 -2.38
CA PRO A 148 -1.69 -7.16 -3.66
C PRO A 148 -2.63 -6.41 -4.61
N SER A 149 -2.22 -6.29 -5.87
CA SER A 149 -3.10 -5.82 -6.93
C SER A 149 -4.19 -6.85 -7.20
N ILE A 150 -5.45 -6.41 -7.30
CA ILE A 150 -6.60 -7.25 -7.62
C ILE A 150 -7.48 -6.55 -8.65
N THR A 151 -8.28 -7.31 -9.37
CA THR A 151 -9.28 -6.78 -10.31
C THR A 151 -10.66 -7.25 -9.89
N LEU A 152 -11.61 -6.32 -9.74
CA LEU A 152 -13.02 -6.61 -9.50
C LEU A 152 -13.78 -6.47 -10.82
N LEU A 153 -14.23 -7.60 -11.38
CA LEU A 153 -14.99 -7.62 -12.63
C LEU A 153 -16.48 -7.46 -12.35
N CYS A 154 -17.06 -6.41 -12.92
CA CYS A 154 -18.51 -6.19 -12.88
C CYS A 154 -19.11 -6.65 -14.20
N LEU A 155 -19.78 -7.80 -14.20
CA LEU A 155 -20.52 -8.26 -15.36
C LEU A 155 -21.90 -7.60 -15.39
N PRO A 156 -22.42 -7.22 -16.58
CA PRO A 156 -23.79 -6.76 -16.69
C PRO A 156 -24.75 -7.86 -16.24
N ILE A 157 -25.81 -7.47 -15.53
CA ILE A 157 -26.93 -8.35 -15.19
C ILE A 157 -27.52 -8.85 -16.52
N GLN A 158 -27.56 -10.18 -16.72
CA GLN A 158 -28.24 -10.80 -17.87
C GLN A 158 -29.68 -11.14 -17.52
#